data_AF-A0A946A734-F1
#
_entry.id   AF-A0A946A734-F1
#
_cell.length_a   1.000
_cell.length_b   1.000
_cell.length_c   1.000
_cell.angle_alpha   90.00
_cell.angle_beta   90.00
_cell.angle_gamma   90.00
#
_symmetry.space_group_name_H-M   'P 1'
#
loop_
_entity.id
_entity.type
_entity.pdbx_description
1 polymer ?
#
loop_
_entity_poly.entity_id
_entity_poly.type
_entity_poly.pdbx_seq_one_letter_code
_entity_poly.pdbx_strand_id
1 'polypeptide(L)'
;MDDFLYKDWYAVCRIEEIKKDKILLKHILNQEIILWKKNTKIMAWENLCIHRGSRLSLGSIKNGILKCAYHGWEYAESSQCTKIPSQPDIKIPKKACVKNYKVIEKFGLVWINLSTNPNEFIDVKEFNNKKYKYVASGPYFMNAAAPRIIENFLDVAHFPFVHENYLGIKNKAEINDYDVVTSKKGIDATNVRVFQPNPDGTNKPGEVIYDYHVHSPFFASFGKNISKKNRFVLVFYVTPISEFKSMIYSITLMNFGKLDKKTTREYQDFITAQDIPIVESQRPELLPMDLQSELSIRSDRISIAYRRYLKKLNISFGVS
;
A
#
# COMPACT_ATOMS: atom_id res chain seq x y z
N MET A 1 -3.76 18.03 -10.83
CA MET A 1 -4.05 17.44 -9.51
C MET A 1 -3.60 15.98 -9.56
N ASP A 2 -3.09 15.42 -8.46
CA ASP A 2 -2.71 14.00 -8.33
C ASP A 2 -1.62 13.43 -9.24
N ASP A 3 -0.87 14.22 -10.02
CA ASP A 3 0.24 13.74 -10.86
C ASP A 3 1.27 12.92 -10.06
N PHE A 4 1.48 13.29 -8.79
CA PHE A 4 2.31 12.54 -7.87
C PHE A 4 1.83 11.09 -7.71
N LEU A 5 0.52 10.88 -7.53
CA LEU A 5 -0.05 9.56 -7.28
C LEU A 5 0.12 8.63 -8.48
N TYR A 6 0.00 9.14 -9.71
CA TYR A 6 0.23 8.33 -10.91
C TYR A 6 1.68 7.93 -11.10
N LYS A 7 2.61 8.71 -10.53
CA LYS A 7 4.05 8.45 -10.55
C LYS A 7 4.53 7.61 -9.38
N ASP A 8 3.68 7.25 -8.42
CA ASP A 8 4.06 6.41 -7.27
C ASP A 8 3.87 4.91 -7.55
N TRP A 9 4.44 4.07 -6.68
CA TRP A 9 4.41 2.61 -6.78
C TRP A 9 3.41 2.00 -5.81
N TYR A 10 2.52 1.15 -6.33
CA TYR A 10 1.46 0.50 -5.55
C TYR A 10 1.64 -1.01 -5.51
N ALA A 11 1.66 -1.59 -4.31
CA ALA A 11 1.59 -3.04 -4.13
C ALA A 11 0.18 -3.55 -4.44
N VAL A 12 0.05 -4.49 -5.37
CA VAL A 12 -1.27 -4.93 -5.87
C VAL A 12 -1.62 -6.39 -5.58
N CYS A 13 -0.61 -7.24 -5.43
CA CYS A 13 -0.77 -8.64 -5.08
C CYS A 13 0.54 -9.25 -4.60
N ARG A 14 0.46 -10.43 -4.01
CA ARG A 14 1.61 -11.31 -3.83
C ARG A 14 2.00 -11.94 -5.18
N ILE A 15 3.28 -12.21 -5.37
CA ILE A 15 3.79 -12.79 -6.63
C ILE A 15 3.12 -14.14 -6.92
N GLU A 16 2.87 -14.94 -5.89
CA GLU A 16 2.23 -16.25 -6.00
C GLU A 16 0.75 -16.20 -6.42
N GLU A 17 0.07 -15.05 -6.32
CA GLU A 17 -1.32 -14.90 -6.80
C GLU A 17 -1.40 -14.96 -8.33
N ILE A 18 -0.33 -14.60 -9.04
CA ILE A 18 -0.31 -14.59 -10.51
C ILE A 18 -0.04 -16.00 -11.01
N LYS A 19 -1.11 -16.70 -11.40
CA LYS A 19 -1.06 -18.06 -11.93
C LYS A 19 -0.73 -18.06 -13.43
N LYS A 20 -0.09 -19.16 -13.87
CA LYS A 20 0.21 -19.37 -15.30
C LYS A 20 -1.09 -19.44 -16.09
N ASP A 21 -1.12 -18.83 -17.28
CA ASP A 21 -2.26 -18.83 -18.20
C ASP A 21 -3.57 -18.28 -17.59
N LYS A 22 -3.47 -17.45 -16.54
CA LYS A 22 -4.60 -16.77 -15.90
C LYS A 22 -4.41 -15.27 -15.93
N ILE A 23 -5.54 -14.56 -16.00
CA ILE A 23 -5.61 -13.11 -15.89
C ILE A 23 -6.09 -12.78 -14.47
N LEU A 24 -5.33 -11.95 -13.76
CA LEU A 24 -5.68 -11.45 -12.44
C LEU A 24 -6.08 -9.97 -12.56
N LEU A 25 -7.33 -9.65 -12.21
CA LEU A 25 -7.82 -8.27 -12.19
C LEU A 25 -7.47 -7.58 -10.87
N LYS A 26 -6.97 -6.35 -10.95
CA LYS A 26 -6.69 -5.46 -9.82
C LYS A 26 -7.16 -4.04 -10.15
N HIS A 27 -7.22 -3.19 -9.13
CA HIS A 27 -7.66 -1.81 -9.26
C HIS A 27 -6.69 -0.89 -8.54
N ILE A 28 -6.39 0.25 -9.16
CA ILE A 28 -5.54 1.32 -8.60
C ILE A 28 -6.11 2.66 -9.05
N LEU A 29 -6.42 3.58 -8.14
CA LEU A 29 -6.94 4.92 -8.45
C LEU A 29 -8.13 4.87 -9.44
N ASN A 30 -9.13 4.00 -9.18
CA ASN A 30 -10.28 3.72 -10.06
C ASN A 30 -9.95 3.10 -11.45
N GLN A 31 -8.69 2.73 -11.72
CA GLN A 31 -8.30 2.10 -12.99
C GLN A 31 -8.29 0.57 -12.86
N GLU A 32 -8.91 -0.12 -13.81
CA GLU A 32 -8.84 -1.57 -13.94
C GLU A 32 -7.53 -2.00 -14.60
N ILE A 33 -6.76 -2.83 -13.89
CA ILE A 33 -5.46 -3.33 -14.32
C ILE A 33 -5.50 -4.84 -14.37
N ILE A 34 -5.08 -5.44 -15.48
CA ILE A 34 -4.87 -6.88 -15.57
C ILE A 34 -3.40 -7.23 -15.38
N LEU A 35 -3.18 -8.23 -14.55
CA LEU A 35 -1.91 -8.88 -14.33
C LEU A 35 -1.93 -10.26 -14.97
N TRP A 36 -0.88 -10.58 -15.71
CA TRP A 36 -0.64 -11.92 -16.20
C TRP A 36 0.84 -12.17 -16.39
N LYS A 37 1.25 -13.42 -16.59
CA LYS A 37 2.66 -13.76 -16.77
C LYS A 37 2.91 -14.66 -17.96
N LYS A 38 4.07 -14.48 -18.56
CA LYS A 38 4.67 -15.40 -19.53
C LYS A 38 6.02 -15.83 -19.00
N ASN A 39 6.19 -17.13 -18.77
CA ASN A 39 7.31 -17.67 -18.02
C ASN A 39 7.41 -17.00 -16.63
N THR A 40 8.50 -16.31 -16.35
CA THR A 40 8.74 -15.55 -15.11
C THR A 40 8.35 -14.08 -15.23
N LYS A 41 8.17 -13.54 -16.44
CA LYS A 41 7.90 -12.11 -16.66
C LYS A 41 6.44 -11.80 -16.37
N ILE A 42 6.21 -10.96 -15.37
CA ILE A 42 4.89 -10.40 -15.06
C ILE A 42 4.64 -9.15 -15.90
N MET A 43 3.42 -9.01 -16.41
CA MET A 43 2.95 -7.86 -17.17
C MET A 43 1.71 -7.27 -16.50
N ALA A 44 1.65 -5.96 -16.45
CA ALA A 44 0.50 -5.18 -15.99
C ALA A 44 -0.04 -4.32 -17.13
N TRP A 45 -1.27 -4.55 -17.55
CA TRP A 45 -1.90 -3.79 -18.64
C TRP A 45 -3.21 -3.17 -18.19
N GLU A 46 -3.62 -2.11 -18.86
CA GLU A 46 -4.98 -1.58 -18.72
C GLU A 46 -5.98 -2.66 -19.15
N ASN A 47 -7.07 -2.84 -18.40
CA ASN A 47 -8.09 -3.84 -18.70
C ASN A 47 -9.00 -3.41 -19.87
N LEU A 48 -8.42 -2.94 -20.97
CA LEU A 48 -9.16 -2.30 -22.06
C LEU A 48 -8.63 -2.76 -23.42
N CYS A 49 -9.48 -3.41 -24.21
CA CYS A 49 -9.16 -3.72 -25.59
C CYS A 49 -9.27 -2.44 -26.44
N ILE A 50 -8.16 -2.07 -27.10
CA ILE A 50 -8.07 -0.86 -27.94
C ILE A 50 -9.02 -0.85 -29.16
N HIS A 51 -9.64 -1.98 -29.50
CA HIS A 51 -10.57 -2.07 -30.64
C HIS A 51 -11.94 -1.43 -30.33
N ARG A 52 -12.62 -1.92 -29.28
CA ARG A 52 -14.00 -1.54 -28.92
C ARG A 52 -14.23 -1.46 -27.40
N GLY A 53 -13.17 -1.31 -26.62
CA GLY A 53 -13.27 -1.06 -25.18
C GLY A 53 -13.74 -2.24 -24.32
N SER A 54 -13.77 -3.47 -24.85
CA SER A 54 -14.11 -4.64 -24.04
C SER A 54 -13.00 -4.95 -23.03
N ARG A 55 -13.38 -5.41 -21.84
CA ARG A 55 -12.43 -5.88 -20.82
C ARG A 55 -11.60 -7.05 -21.34
N LEU A 56 -10.27 -6.93 -21.24
CA LEU A 56 -9.34 -7.99 -21.63
C LEU A 56 -9.35 -9.16 -20.63
N SER A 57 -9.74 -8.90 -19.38
CA SER A 57 -9.92 -9.91 -18.33
C SER A 57 -10.97 -10.97 -18.65
N LEU A 58 -11.90 -10.69 -19.57
CA LEU A 58 -12.87 -11.67 -20.07
C LEU A 58 -12.25 -12.64 -21.09
N GLY A 59 -11.06 -12.32 -21.58
CA GLY A 59 -10.32 -13.10 -22.57
C GLY A 59 -9.65 -14.35 -22.00
N SER A 60 -8.69 -14.88 -22.76
CA SER A 60 -7.89 -16.02 -22.34
C SER A 60 -6.42 -15.82 -22.69
N ILE A 61 -5.56 -16.55 -21.98
CA ILE A 61 -4.13 -16.63 -22.29
C ILE A 61 -3.83 -18.02 -22.78
N LYS A 62 -3.19 -18.12 -23.94
CA LYS A 62 -2.68 -19.38 -24.48
C LYS A 62 -1.33 -19.14 -25.13
N ASN A 63 -0.33 -19.97 -24.81
CA ASN A 63 1.01 -19.88 -25.38
C ASN A 63 1.66 -18.49 -25.24
N GLY A 64 1.38 -17.78 -24.14
CA GLY A 64 1.90 -16.43 -23.91
C GLY A 64 1.28 -15.33 -24.79
N ILE A 65 0.10 -15.59 -25.33
CA ILE A 65 -0.71 -14.64 -26.10
C ILE A 65 -2.02 -14.40 -25.36
N LEU A 66 -2.37 -13.13 -25.15
CA LEU A 66 -3.67 -12.75 -24.61
C LEU A 66 -4.65 -12.55 -25.77
N LYS A 67 -5.76 -13.30 -25.76
CA LYS A 67 -6.84 -13.21 -26.74
C LYS A 67 -8.05 -12.50 -26.14
N CYS A 68 -8.45 -11.39 -26.74
CA CYS A 68 -9.67 -10.67 -26.37
C CYS A 68 -10.93 -11.51 -26.65
N ALA A 69 -11.86 -11.56 -25.71
CA ALA A 69 -13.08 -12.36 -25.83
C ALA A 69 -14.06 -11.85 -26.90
N TYR A 70 -13.98 -10.58 -27.28
CA TYR A 70 -14.99 -9.98 -28.16
C TYR A 70 -14.77 -10.39 -29.63
N HIS A 71 -13.67 -9.92 -30.25
CA HIS A 71 -13.37 -10.18 -31.67
C HIS A 71 -12.12 -11.05 -31.86
N GLY A 72 -11.62 -11.66 -30.78
CA GLY A 72 -10.48 -12.56 -30.85
C GLY A 72 -9.15 -11.90 -31.19
N TRP A 73 -9.01 -10.57 -31.05
CA TRP A 73 -7.72 -9.90 -31.23
C TRP A 73 -6.70 -10.47 -30.26
N GLU A 74 -5.53 -10.82 -30.78
CA GLU A 74 -4.45 -11.42 -30.02
C GLU A 74 -3.36 -10.40 -29.75
N TYR A 75 -2.86 -10.37 -28.53
CA TYR A 75 -1.81 -9.47 -28.06
C TYR A 75 -0.63 -10.27 -27.50
N ALA A 76 0.57 -9.92 -27.94
CA ALA A 76 1.81 -10.50 -27.42
C ALA A 76 2.25 -9.83 -26.11
N GLU A 77 3.30 -10.36 -25.47
CA GLU A 77 3.88 -9.84 -24.23
C GLU A 77 4.27 -8.35 -24.27
N SER A 78 4.51 -7.80 -25.46
CA SER A 78 4.82 -6.39 -25.70
C SER A 78 3.59 -5.48 -25.68
N SER A 79 2.42 -6.02 -25.38
CA SER A 79 1.08 -5.43 -25.51
C SER A 79 0.64 -5.05 -26.93
N GLN A 80 1.49 -5.28 -27.94
CA GLN A 80 1.19 -5.11 -29.35
C GLN A 80 0.26 -6.22 -29.85
N CYS A 81 -0.76 -5.84 -30.62
CA CYS A 81 -1.62 -6.77 -31.33
C CYS A 81 -0.83 -7.50 -32.42
N THR A 82 -0.96 -8.82 -32.46
CA THR A 82 -0.28 -9.71 -33.41
C THR A 82 -1.24 -10.43 -34.35
N LYS A 83 -2.55 -10.44 -34.05
CA LYS A 83 -3.55 -11.07 -34.92
C LYS A 83 -4.90 -10.37 -34.83
N ILE A 84 -5.49 -10.11 -36.01
CA ILE A 84 -6.86 -9.64 -36.17
C ILE A 84 -7.61 -10.72 -36.97
N PRO A 85 -8.34 -11.64 -36.32
CA PRO A 85 -8.91 -12.82 -37.00
C PRO A 85 -9.82 -12.51 -38.19
N SER A 86 -10.54 -11.38 -38.16
CA SER A 86 -11.44 -10.97 -39.23
C SER A 86 -10.72 -10.46 -40.49
N GLN A 87 -9.42 -10.15 -40.40
CA GLN A 87 -8.60 -9.71 -41.52
C GLN A 87 -7.19 -10.30 -41.37
N PRO A 88 -7.00 -11.59 -41.68
CA PRO A 88 -5.75 -12.31 -41.40
C PRO A 88 -4.51 -11.70 -42.08
N ASP A 89 -4.70 -11.09 -43.25
CA ASP A 89 -3.61 -10.48 -44.04
C ASP A 89 -3.44 -8.97 -43.80
N ILE A 90 -4.18 -8.39 -42.85
CA ILE A 90 -4.06 -6.96 -42.59
C ILE A 90 -2.69 -6.63 -42.02
N LYS A 91 -2.10 -5.54 -42.52
CA LYS A 91 -1.00 -4.89 -41.82
C LYS A 91 -1.52 -4.26 -40.51
N ILE A 92 -1.26 -4.93 -39.38
CA ILE A 92 -1.72 -4.48 -38.07
C ILE A 92 -1.13 -3.09 -37.74
N PRO A 93 -1.96 -2.08 -37.42
CA PRO A 93 -1.47 -0.75 -37.08
C PRO A 93 -0.63 -0.76 -35.80
N LYS A 94 0.43 0.05 -35.74
CA LYS A 94 1.24 0.23 -34.51
C LYS A 94 0.41 0.71 -33.31
N LYS A 95 -0.66 1.46 -33.57
CA LYS A 95 -1.60 1.92 -32.53
C LYS A 95 -2.46 0.81 -31.93
N ALA A 96 -2.49 -0.39 -32.53
CA ALA A 96 -3.16 -1.56 -31.97
C ALA A 96 -2.30 -2.16 -30.84
N CYS A 97 -2.05 -1.37 -29.80
CA CYS A 97 -1.20 -1.72 -28.67
C CYS A 97 -1.95 -1.35 -27.38
N VAL A 98 -2.07 -2.31 -26.47
CA VAL A 98 -2.72 -2.08 -25.17
C VAL A 98 -1.78 -1.25 -24.30
N LYS A 99 -2.35 -0.28 -23.56
CA LYS A 99 -1.59 0.47 -22.57
C LYS A 99 -1.02 -0.48 -21.52
N ASN A 100 0.29 -0.43 -21.33
CA ASN A 100 1.00 -1.23 -20.33
C ASN A 100 1.60 -0.33 -19.25
N TYR A 101 1.88 -0.94 -18.10
CA TYR A 101 2.37 -0.28 -16.90
C TYR A 101 3.69 -0.89 -16.46
N LYS A 102 4.48 -0.12 -15.71
CA LYS A 102 5.75 -0.61 -15.16
C LYS A 102 5.46 -1.55 -14.00
N VAL A 103 6.24 -2.63 -13.92
CA VAL A 103 6.13 -3.66 -12.88
C VAL A 103 7.46 -3.82 -12.17
N ILE A 104 7.43 -3.89 -10.83
CA ILE A 104 8.55 -4.31 -9.99
C ILE A 104 8.10 -5.50 -9.15
N GLU A 105 8.96 -6.51 -9.03
CA GLU A 105 8.80 -7.62 -8.08
C GLU A 105 9.73 -7.39 -6.90
N LYS A 106 9.18 -7.12 -5.71
CA LYS A 106 9.99 -6.85 -4.52
C LYS A 106 9.26 -7.20 -3.24
N PHE A 107 9.99 -7.74 -2.27
CA PHE A 107 9.48 -8.14 -0.95
C PHE A 107 8.34 -9.16 -1.00
N GLY A 108 8.32 -10.01 -2.03
CA GLY A 108 7.25 -10.99 -2.27
C GLY A 108 5.96 -10.38 -2.85
N LEU A 109 5.98 -9.10 -3.21
CA LEU A 109 4.85 -8.36 -3.77
C LEU A 109 5.14 -7.93 -5.20
N VAL A 110 4.06 -7.71 -5.94
CA VAL A 110 4.06 -7.10 -7.27
C VAL A 110 3.65 -5.64 -7.11
N TRP A 111 4.47 -4.75 -7.65
CA TRP A 111 4.32 -3.30 -7.61
C TRP A 111 4.05 -2.77 -9.00
N ILE A 112 3.08 -1.85 -9.11
CA ILE A 112 2.71 -1.22 -10.38
C ILE A 112 2.89 0.29 -10.27
N ASN A 113 3.40 0.89 -11.35
CA ASN A 113 3.42 2.33 -11.56
C ASN A 113 2.61 2.68 -12.82
N LEU A 114 1.71 3.65 -12.68
CA LEU A 114 0.76 4.02 -13.74
C LEU A 114 1.33 5.02 -14.75
N SER A 115 2.49 5.62 -14.44
CA SER A 115 3.18 6.61 -15.26
C SER A 115 4.22 5.98 -16.18
N THR A 116 4.44 6.61 -17.34
CA THR A 116 5.57 6.32 -18.22
C THR A 116 6.91 6.87 -17.69
N ASN A 117 6.84 7.83 -16.78
CA ASN A 117 7.97 8.43 -16.06
C ASN A 117 7.76 8.23 -14.54
N PRO A 118 8.02 7.02 -14.02
CA PRO A 118 7.79 6.68 -12.61
C PRO A 118 8.77 7.43 -11.69
N ASN A 119 8.35 7.75 -10.47
CA ASN A 119 9.28 8.10 -9.40
C ASN A 119 10.16 6.89 -9.05
N GLU A 120 11.29 7.14 -8.40
CA GLU A 120 12.12 6.06 -7.85
C GLU A 120 11.33 5.24 -6.82
N PHE A 121 11.58 3.93 -6.81
CA PHE A 121 11.00 3.05 -5.80
C PHE A 121 11.63 3.36 -4.43
N ILE A 122 10.81 3.68 -3.44
CA ILE A 122 11.30 4.04 -2.10
C ILE A 122 11.43 2.78 -1.24
N ASP A 123 12.66 2.49 -0.78
CA ASP A 123 12.93 1.48 0.24
C ASP A 123 13.12 2.12 1.61
N VAL A 124 12.63 1.45 2.67
CA VAL A 124 13.16 1.73 4.01
C VAL A 124 14.57 1.14 4.15
N LYS A 125 15.45 1.85 4.86
CA LYS A 125 16.87 1.49 5.00
C LYS A 125 17.09 0.06 5.52
N GLU A 126 16.19 -0.45 6.34
CA GLU A 126 16.26 -1.78 6.95
C GLU A 126 16.22 -2.90 5.91
N PHE A 127 15.57 -2.71 4.75
CA PHE A 127 15.58 -3.70 3.66
C PHE A 127 16.99 -3.94 3.08
N ASN A 128 17.88 -2.95 3.16
CA ASN A 128 19.24 -3.04 2.66
C ASN A 128 20.21 -3.71 3.65
N ASN A 129 19.73 -4.06 4.85
CA ASN A 129 20.54 -4.67 5.88
C ASN A 129 20.21 -6.16 6.03
N LYS A 130 21.15 -7.02 5.66
CA LYS A 130 21.02 -8.50 5.69
C LYS A 130 20.70 -9.09 7.08
N LYS A 131 20.86 -8.33 8.16
CA LYS A 131 20.47 -8.76 9.51
C LYS A 131 18.95 -8.76 9.70
N TYR A 132 18.21 -7.97 8.93
CA TYR A 132 16.76 -7.93 9.02
C TYR A 132 16.14 -9.09 8.25
N LYS A 133 15.22 -9.78 8.92
CA LYS A 133 14.25 -10.67 8.29
C LYS A 133 12.96 -9.88 8.10
N TYR A 134 12.18 -10.25 7.09
CA TYR A 134 10.89 -9.61 6.85
C TYR A 134 9.80 -10.60 6.47
N VAL A 135 8.56 -10.24 6.82
CA VAL A 135 7.34 -10.96 6.45
C VAL A 135 6.30 -9.95 6.00
N ALA A 136 5.78 -10.15 4.79
CA ALA A 136 4.65 -9.40 4.27
C ALA A 136 3.31 -10.05 4.71
N SER A 137 2.41 -9.25 5.25
CA SER A 137 1.06 -9.60 5.72
C SER A 137 -0.01 -8.87 4.88
N GLY A 138 -1.26 -9.31 4.96
CA GLY A 138 -2.33 -8.90 4.04
C GLY A 138 -2.45 -9.77 2.77
N PRO A 139 -3.25 -9.36 1.77
CA PRO A 139 -3.90 -8.05 1.68
C PRO A 139 -5.03 -7.88 2.69
N TYR A 140 -5.18 -6.67 3.23
CA TYR A 140 -6.36 -6.23 3.98
C TYR A 140 -7.16 -5.26 3.14
N PHE A 141 -8.48 -5.32 3.22
CA PHE A 141 -9.35 -4.39 2.49
C PHE A 141 -10.13 -3.55 3.50
N MET A 142 -10.20 -2.24 3.23
CA MET A 142 -10.98 -1.30 4.02
C MET A 142 -11.83 -0.44 3.08
N ASN A 143 -13.12 -0.26 3.41
CA ASN A 143 -14.02 0.71 2.80
C ASN A 143 -13.73 2.12 3.37
N ALA A 144 -12.50 2.56 3.21
CA ALA A 144 -12.03 3.87 3.63
C ALA A 144 -11.05 4.47 2.61
N ALA A 145 -11.03 5.79 2.56
CA ALA A 145 -10.07 6.54 1.76
C ALA A 145 -8.64 6.27 2.23
N ALA A 146 -7.70 6.13 1.29
CA ALA A 146 -6.30 5.84 1.61
C ALA A 146 -5.67 6.84 2.63
N PRO A 147 -5.94 8.16 2.55
CA PRO A 147 -5.47 9.11 3.57
C PRO A 147 -5.98 8.83 4.99
N ARG A 148 -7.25 8.41 5.17
CA ARG A 148 -7.81 8.05 6.49
C ARG A 148 -7.06 6.87 7.11
N ILE A 149 -6.74 5.88 6.29
CA ILE A 149 -6.01 4.68 6.72
C ILE A 149 -4.57 5.03 7.11
N ILE A 150 -3.89 5.89 6.34
CA ILE A 150 -2.56 6.38 6.72
C ILE A 150 -2.65 7.18 8.03
N GLU A 151 -3.64 8.05 8.20
CA GLU A 151 -3.80 8.81 9.44
C GLU A 151 -4.03 7.90 10.66
N ASN A 152 -4.86 6.86 10.54
CA ASN A 152 -5.03 5.84 11.59
C ASN A 152 -3.71 5.12 11.91
N PHE A 153 -2.89 4.80 10.90
CA PHE A 153 -1.58 4.19 11.13
C PHE A 153 -0.61 5.11 11.89
N LEU A 154 -0.73 6.43 11.71
CA LEU A 154 0.12 7.44 12.35
C LEU A 154 -0.36 7.81 13.76
N ASP A 155 -1.61 7.55 14.09
CA ASP A 155 -2.20 7.82 15.39
C ASP A 155 -1.79 6.75 16.41
N VAL A 156 -1.33 7.19 17.59
CA VAL A 156 -0.97 6.30 18.71
C VAL A 156 -1.95 6.42 19.87
N ALA A 157 -2.78 7.46 19.88
CA ALA A 157 -3.71 7.73 20.97
C ALA A 157 -4.84 6.69 21.04
N HIS A 158 -5.11 5.98 19.95
CA HIS A 158 -6.10 4.90 19.93
C HIS A 158 -5.61 3.58 20.50
N PHE A 159 -4.29 3.38 20.66
CA PHE A 159 -3.70 2.11 21.11
C PHE A 159 -4.29 1.59 22.44
N PRO A 160 -4.49 2.41 23.48
CA PRO A 160 -5.07 1.98 24.75
C PRO A 160 -6.54 1.56 24.67
N PHE A 161 -7.24 1.91 23.58
CA PHE A 161 -8.69 1.75 23.45
C PHE A 161 -9.05 0.69 22.40
N VAL A 162 -8.52 0.82 21.19
CA VAL A 162 -8.78 -0.10 20.07
C VAL A 162 -7.94 -1.37 20.21
N HIS A 163 -6.69 -1.22 20.67
CA HIS A 163 -5.72 -2.30 20.83
C HIS A 163 -5.44 -2.62 22.30
N GLU A 164 -6.45 -2.46 23.17
CA GLU A 164 -6.33 -2.67 24.60
C GLU A 164 -5.75 -4.06 24.90
N ASN A 165 -4.77 -4.11 25.82
CA ASN A 165 -4.00 -5.30 26.22
C ASN A 165 -3.01 -5.83 25.17
N TYR A 166 -2.87 -5.17 24.02
CA TYR A 166 -1.88 -5.51 22.99
C TYR A 166 -0.89 -4.37 22.76
N LEU A 167 -1.38 -3.22 22.30
CA LEU A 167 -0.54 -2.06 21.97
C LEU A 167 -0.65 -0.93 22.99
N GLY A 168 -1.59 -1.01 23.93
CA GLY A 168 -1.76 -0.06 25.04
C GLY A 168 -2.63 -0.61 26.16
N ILE A 169 -2.75 0.14 27.26
CA ILE A 169 -3.66 -0.14 28.37
C ILE A 169 -4.41 1.14 28.79
N LYS A 170 -5.72 1.04 29.05
CA LYS A 170 -6.61 2.20 29.26
C LYS A 170 -6.15 3.15 30.37
N ASN A 171 -5.60 2.64 31.46
CA ASN A 171 -5.12 3.46 32.59
C ASN A 171 -3.75 4.13 32.35
N LYS A 172 -3.14 3.93 31.17
CA LYS A 172 -1.91 4.59 30.70
C LYS A 172 -2.11 5.16 29.29
N ALA A 173 -3.23 5.84 29.07
CA ALA A 173 -3.59 6.38 27.77
C ALA A 173 -2.94 7.73 27.41
N GLU A 174 -2.18 8.33 28.32
CA GLU A 174 -1.51 9.60 28.10
C GLU A 174 -0.44 9.49 27.00
N ILE A 175 -0.53 10.38 26.01
CA ILE A 175 0.49 10.56 24.97
C ILE A 175 1.27 11.83 25.28
N ASN A 176 2.54 11.65 25.64
CA ASN A 176 3.47 12.73 25.90
C ASN A 176 3.77 13.54 24.64
N ASP A 177 4.35 14.72 24.82
CA ASP A 177 4.89 15.46 23.68
C ASP A 177 6.00 14.68 22.98
N TYR A 178 6.04 14.84 21.67
CA TYR A 178 7.03 14.22 20.80
C TYR A 178 7.63 15.27 19.84
N ASP A 179 8.33 14.88 18.78
CA ASP A 179 8.82 15.81 17.76
C ASP A 179 8.23 15.46 16.40
N VAL A 180 7.89 16.47 15.59
CA VAL A 180 7.45 16.29 14.19
C VAL A 180 8.22 17.23 13.28
N VAL A 181 8.87 16.68 12.26
CA VAL A 181 9.65 17.43 11.28
C VAL A 181 9.17 17.08 9.88
N THR A 182 8.80 18.09 9.10
CA THR A 182 8.49 17.92 7.67
C THR A 182 9.67 18.34 6.81
N SER A 183 10.07 17.49 5.88
CA SER A 183 11.18 17.74 4.96
C SER A 183 10.80 17.42 3.51
N LYS A 184 11.77 17.50 2.59
CA LYS A 184 11.58 17.01 1.21
C LYS A 184 11.46 15.48 1.13
N LYS A 185 11.95 14.77 2.16
CA LYS A 185 11.94 13.30 2.21
C LYS A 185 10.66 12.72 2.79
N GLY A 186 9.79 13.55 3.36
CA GLY A 186 8.60 13.07 4.05
C GLY A 186 8.32 13.82 5.36
N ILE A 187 7.63 13.14 6.26
CA ILE A 187 7.35 13.60 7.62
C ILE A 187 7.97 12.60 8.59
N ASP A 188 8.80 13.08 9.50
CA ASP A 188 9.36 12.31 10.59
C ASP A 188 8.63 12.68 11.88
N ALA A 189 8.22 11.68 12.67
CA ALA A 189 7.88 11.89 14.06
C ALA A 189 8.75 11.02 14.96
N THR A 190 9.33 11.59 16.00
CA THR A 190 10.29 10.92 16.88
C THR A 190 9.95 11.15 18.33
N ASN A 191 10.46 10.31 19.22
CA ASN A 191 10.18 10.39 20.66
C ASN A 191 8.71 10.15 21.02
N VAL A 192 7.98 9.40 20.19
CA VAL A 192 6.58 9.04 20.44
C VAL A 192 6.54 7.94 21.50
N ARG A 193 6.29 8.33 22.76
CA ARG A 193 6.28 7.43 23.92
C ARG A 193 4.91 6.82 24.13
N VAL A 194 4.85 5.50 24.23
CA VAL A 194 3.62 4.75 24.51
C VAL A 194 3.91 3.67 25.55
N PHE A 195 3.00 3.49 26.51
CA PHE A 195 3.09 2.38 27.45
C PHE A 195 2.43 1.14 26.86
N GLN A 196 3.15 0.01 26.83
CA GLN A 196 2.64 -1.26 26.32
C GLN A 196 2.70 -2.37 27.38
N PRO A 197 1.75 -3.32 27.36
CA PRO A 197 1.77 -4.45 28.26
C PRO A 197 2.91 -5.44 27.96
N ASN A 198 3.37 -5.48 26.70
CA ASN A 198 4.43 -6.38 26.24
C ASN A 198 5.19 -5.82 25.02
N PRO A 199 5.99 -4.76 25.17
CA PRO A 199 6.62 -4.04 24.04
C PRO A 199 7.64 -4.87 23.26
N ASP A 200 8.27 -5.86 23.90
CA ASP A 200 9.41 -6.64 23.38
C ASP A 200 9.18 -8.16 23.34
N GLY A 201 8.00 -8.63 23.73
CA GLY A 201 7.67 -10.05 23.78
C GLY A 201 8.12 -10.77 25.06
N THR A 202 8.66 -10.07 26.07
CA THR A 202 9.10 -10.65 27.35
C THR A 202 7.99 -10.82 28.38
N ASN A 203 6.75 -10.45 28.04
CA ASN A 203 5.59 -10.38 28.93
C ASN A 203 5.79 -9.43 30.11
N LYS A 204 6.63 -8.40 29.95
CA LYS A 204 6.83 -7.34 30.93
C LYS A 204 6.30 -6.02 30.37
N PRO A 205 5.47 -5.28 31.13
CA PRO A 205 4.98 -3.99 30.68
C PRO A 205 6.10 -2.95 30.72
N GLY A 206 6.03 -1.97 29.82
CA GLY A 206 7.03 -0.92 29.74
C GLY A 206 6.70 0.15 28.71
N GLU A 207 7.40 1.27 28.83
CA GLU A 207 7.37 2.33 27.82
C GLU A 207 8.20 1.92 26.60
N VAL A 208 7.66 2.19 25.43
CA VAL A 208 8.35 2.08 24.15
C VAL A 208 8.38 3.43 23.46
N ILE A 209 9.46 3.68 22.73
CA ILE A 209 9.62 4.89 21.93
C ILE A 209 9.54 4.49 20.46
N TYR A 210 8.55 5.07 19.77
CA TYR A 210 8.37 4.94 18.33
C TYR A 210 9.02 6.10 17.58
N ASP A 211 9.51 5.77 16.39
CA ASP A 211 9.79 6.73 15.32
C ASP A 211 8.91 6.39 14.11
N TYR A 212 8.18 7.36 13.59
CA TYR A 212 7.31 7.25 12.42
C TYR A 212 7.91 8.03 11.26
N HIS A 213 7.67 7.53 10.04
CA HIS A 213 8.03 8.21 8.82
C HIS A 213 6.93 8.05 7.76
N VAL A 214 6.47 9.16 7.17
CA VAL A 214 5.63 9.17 5.97
C VAL A 214 6.52 9.36 4.75
N HIS A 215 6.72 8.30 3.97
CA HIS A 215 7.64 8.27 2.82
C HIS A 215 6.99 8.88 1.56
N SER A 216 5.71 8.60 1.38
CA SER A 216 4.86 9.14 0.32
C SER A 216 3.42 9.25 0.83
N PRO A 217 2.49 9.89 0.10
CA PRO A 217 1.10 10.02 0.54
C PRO A 217 0.46 8.74 1.08
N PHE A 218 0.74 7.58 0.46
CA PHE A 218 0.11 6.30 0.82
C PHE A 218 1.11 5.23 1.25
N PHE A 219 2.27 5.66 1.75
CA PHE A 219 3.32 4.81 2.26
C PHE A 219 3.93 5.40 3.53
N ALA A 220 3.76 4.71 4.66
CA ALA A 220 4.35 5.06 5.94
C ALA A 220 5.09 3.88 6.57
N SER A 221 5.89 4.16 7.59
CA SER A 221 6.47 3.13 8.45
C SER A 221 6.64 3.65 9.86
N PHE A 222 6.70 2.75 10.83
CA PHE A 222 7.26 3.07 12.14
C PHE A 222 8.33 2.06 12.54
N GLY A 223 9.23 2.48 13.42
CA GLY A 223 10.14 1.58 14.10
C GLY A 223 10.14 1.78 15.60
N LYS A 224 10.59 0.74 16.31
CA LYS A 224 10.88 0.78 17.74
C LYS A 224 12.17 0.04 18.03
N ASN A 225 13.01 0.65 18.85
CA ASN A 225 14.22 0.01 19.36
C ASN A 225 13.86 -0.80 20.59
N ILE A 226 14.04 -2.12 20.50
CA ILE A 226 13.86 -3.05 21.63
C ILE A 226 15.10 -3.04 22.53
N SER A 227 16.27 -2.82 21.93
CA SER A 227 17.53 -2.59 22.64
C SER A 227 18.46 -1.73 21.80
N LYS A 228 19.67 -1.45 22.28
CA LYS A 228 20.71 -0.74 21.49
C LYS A 228 21.04 -1.41 20.16
N LYS A 229 20.76 -2.72 20.01
CA LYS A 229 21.10 -3.51 18.81
C LYS A 229 19.87 -4.12 18.12
N ASN A 230 18.73 -4.20 18.80
CA ASN A 230 17.54 -4.88 18.32
C ASN A 230 16.46 -3.86 17.96
N ARG A 231 15.92 -3.97 16.75
CA ARG A 231 14.93 -3.04 16.22
C ARG A 231 13.86 -3.79 15.43
N PHE A 232 12.63 -3.36 15.66
CA PHE A 232 11.44 -3.74 14.91
C PHE A 232 11.05 -2.58 14.02
N VAL A 233 10.62 -2.86 12.80
CA VAL A 233 10.04 -1.88 11.87
C VAL A 233 8.78 -2.48 11.24
N LEU A 234 7.70 -1.71 11.20
CA LEU A 234 6.53 -2.02 10.41
C LEU A 234 6.42 -1.03 9.27
N VAL A 235 6.39 -1.54 8.06
CA VAL A 235 6.24 -0.79 6.81
C VAL A 235 4.82 -1.00 6.32
N PHE A 236 4.14 0.06 5.92
CA PHE A 236 2.70 0.07 5.69
C PHE A 236 2.38 0.76 4.36
N TYR A 237 1.83 -0.01 3.42
CA TYR A 237 1.53 0.43 2.06
C TYR A 237 0.02 0.38 1.84
N VAL A 238 -0.54 1.49 1.36
CA VAL A 238 -1.96 1.60 1.04
C VAL A 238 -2.11 1.81 -0.46
N THR A 239 -2.79 0.87 -1.12
CA THR A 239 -3.16 0.96 -2.53
C THR A 239 -4.62 1.41 -2.62
N PRO A 240 -4.89 2.65 -3.07
CA PRO A 240 -6.26 3.13 -3.29
C PRO A 240 -6.89 2.35 -4.44
N ILE A 241 -7.97 1.61 -4.17
CA ILE A 241 -8.79 0.95 -5.20
C ILE A 241 -9.71 1.99 -5.84
N SER A 242 -10.39 2.76 -4.99
CA SER A 242 -11.21 3.93 -5.32
C SER A 242 -11.00 5.02 -4.27
N GLU A 243 -11.68 6.15 -4.39
CA GLU A 243 -11.60 7.24 -3.40
C GLU A 243 -12.08 6.81 -2.00
N PHE A 244 -12.91 5.76 -1.93
CA PHE A 244 -13.58 5.28 -0.72
C PHE A 244 -13.18 3.86 -0.33
N LYS A 245 -12.25 3.24 -1.06
CA LYS A 245 -11.84 1.87 -0.82
C LYS A 245 -10.36 1.68 -1.07
N SER A 246 -9.70 0.99 -0.16
CA SER A 246 -8.27 0.76 -0.24
C SER A 246 -7.90 -0.68 0.10
N MET A 247 -6.71 -1.07 -0.33
CA MET A 247 -6.08 -2.33 0.00
C MET A 247 -4.74 -2.06 0.69
N ILE A 248 -4.42 -2.83 1.71
CA ILE A 248 -3.24 -2.62 2.54
C ILE A 248 -2.34 -3.85 2.47
N TYR A 249 -1.03 -3.61 2.35
CA TYR A 249 0.00 -4.58 2.71
C TYR A 249 0.87 -3.99 3.81
N SER A 250 1.14 -4.77 4.84
CA SER A 250 2.14 -4.44 5.85
C SER A 250 3.33 -5.39 5.74
N ILE A 251 4.53 -4.89 5.99
CA ILE A 251 5.77 -5.68 6.02
C ILE A 251 6.43 -5.47 7.37
N THR A 252 6.46 -6.52 8.17
CA THR A 252 7.19 -6.54 9.44
C THR A 252 8.65 -6.85 9.17
N LEU A 253 9.58 -6.06 9.72
CA LEU A 253 11.02 -6.30 9.70
C LEU A 253 11.58 -6.37 11.13
N MET A 254 12.45 -7.35 11.37
CA MET A 254 13.15 -7.50 12.66
C MET A 254 14.58 -8.02 12.43
N ASN A 255 15.53 -7.49 13.19
CA ASN A 255 16.92 -7.99 13.22
C ASN A 255 17.25 -8.86 14.44
N PHE A 256 16.22 -9.29 15.17
CA PHE A 256 16.32 -10.06 16.40
C PHE A 256 15.21 -11.12 16.46
N GLY A 257 15.37 -12.10 17.35
CA GLY A 257 14.39 -13.16 17.53
C GLY A 257 14.13 -14.01 16.29
N LYS A 258 13.05 -14.78 16.32
CA LYS A 258 12.54 -15.53 15.17
C LYS A 258 11.34 -14.77 14.60
N LEU A 259 11.37 -14.49 13.30
CA LEU A 259 10.24 -13.93 12.57
C LEU A 259 9.55 -15.06 11.79
N ASP A 260 8.62 -15.74 12.46
CA ASP A 260 7.84 -16.80 11.82
C ASP A 260 6.73 -16.21 10.96
N LYS A 261 6.55 -16.76 9.75
CA LYS A 261 5.60 -16.22 8.77
C LYS A 261 4.15 -16.33 9.22
N LYS A 262 3.77 -17.44 9.87
CA LYS A 262 2.39 -17.72 10.25
C LYS A 262 1.99 -16.82 11.41
N THR A 263 2.76 -16.85 12.51
CA THR A 263 2.42 -16.08 13.71
C THR A 263 2.49 -14.56 13.47
N THR A 264 3.44 -14.11 12.64
CA THR A 264 3.52 -12.67 12.27
C THR A 264 2.27 -12.24 11.51
N ARG A 265 1.79 -13.06 10.57
CA ARG A 265 0.56 -12.75 9.82
C ARG A 265 -0.65 -12.77 10.73
N GLU A 266 -0.83 -13.81 11.55
CA GLU A 266 -1.95 -13.92 12.49
C GLU A 266 -2.02 -12.71 13.44
N TYR A 267 -0.87 -12.24 13.94
CA TYR A 267 -0.82 -11.05 14.77
C TYR A 267 -1.20 -9.76 14.00
N GLN A 268 -0.69 -9.59 12.77
CA GLN A 268 -1.04 -8.44 11.93
C GLN A 268 -2.51 -8.47 11.50
N ASP A 269 -3.06 -9.65 11.19
CA ASP A 269 -4.46 -9.85 10.87
C ASP A 269 -5.35 -9.44 12.05
N PHE A 270 -4.96 -9.85 13.26
CA PHE A 270 -5.66 -9.53 14.50
C PHE A 270 -5.66 -8.02 14.81
N ILE A 271 -4.50 -7.35 14.77
CA ILE A 271 -4.39 -5.91 15.02
C ILE A 271 -5.17 -5.12 13.97
N THR A 272 -4.97 -5.44 12.68
CA THR A 272 -5.65 -4.73 11.59
C THR A 272 -7.17 -4.89 11.68
N ALA A 273 -7.67 -6.08 12.06
CA ALA A 273 -9.11 -6.32 12.20
C ALA A 273 -9.77 -5.43 13.28
N GLN A 274 -9.02 -4.94 14.26
CA GLN A 274 -9.52 -4.00 15.27
C GLN A 274 -9.68 -2.59 14.71
N ASP A 275 -8.78 -2.16 13.80
CA ASP A 275 -8.84 -0.83 13.17
C ASP A 275 -9.97 -0.72 12.13
N ILE A 276 -10.24 -1.79 11.36
CA ILE A 276 -11.23 -1.79 10.27
C ILE A 276 -12.57 -1.14 10.67
N PRO A 277 -13.29 -1.60 11.71
CA PRO A 277 -14.60 -1.03 12.05
C PRO A 277 -14.50 0.44 12.50
N ILE A 278 -13.38 0.85 13.10
CA ILE A 278 -13.17 2.23 13.54
C ILE A 278 -12.98 3.14 12.33
N VAL A 279 -12.05 2.78 11.43
CA VAL A 279 -11.73 3.58 10.24
C VAL A 279 -12.91 3.64 9.27
N GLU A 280 -13.61 2.52 9.02
CA GLU A 280 -14.79 2.50 8.14
C GLU A 280 -15.99 3.29 8.70
N SER A 281 -16.02 3.55 10.01
CA SER A 281 -17.06 4.35 10.65
C SER A 281 -16.83 5.86 10.59
N GLN A 282 -15.63 6.33 10.22
CA GLN A 282 -15.29 7.76 10.21
C GLN A 282 -16.15 8.54 9.20
N ARG A 283 -16.59 9.75 9.57
CA ARG A 283 -17.39 10.65 8.73
C ARG A 283 -16.86 12.10 8.82
N PRO A 284 -16.79 12.84 7.71
CA PRO A 284 -17.02 12.39 6.33
C PRO A 284 -16.02 11.30 5.90
N GLU A 285 -16.39 10.48 4.91
CA GLU A 285 -15.61 9.32 4.47
C GLU A 285 -14.26 9.71 3.86
N LEU A 286 -14.22 10.85 3.15
CA LEU A 286 -13.00 11.46 2.66
C LEU A 286 -12.30 12.20 3.80
N LEU A 287 -10.96 12.28 3.75
CA LEU A 287 -10.19 13.00 4.76
C LEU A 287 -10.37 14.52 4.59
N PRO A 288 -10.98 15.24 5.56
CA PRO A 288 -11.14 16.68 5.43
C PRO A 288 -9.80 17.41 5.57
N MET A 289 -9.47 18.20 4.55
CA MET A 289 -8.21 18.93 4.46
C MET A 289 -8.25 20.29 5.16
N ASP A 290 -9.45 20.82 5.39
CA ASP A 290 -9.64 21.93 6.31
C ASP A 290 -9.47 21.43 7.75
N LEU A 291 -8.42 21.93 8.42
CA LEU A 291 -8.09 21.58 9.79
C LEU A 291 -9.11 22.08 10.82
N GLN A 292 -10.07 22.93 10.42
CA GLN A 292 -11.18 23.35 11.28
C GLN A 292 -12.38 22.41 11.23
N SER A 293 -12.45 21.53 10.21
CA SER A 293 -13.55 20.57 10.05
C SER A 293 -13.54 19.47 11.12
N GLU A 294 -12.38 19.21 11.71
CA GLU A 294 -12.20 18.25 12.81
C GLU A 294 -11.34 18.89 13.90
N LEU A 295 -11.64 18.59 15.17
CA LEU A 295 -10.90 19.14 16.30
C LEU A 295 -9.63 18.33 16.53
N SER A 296 -8.47 18.99 16.39
CA SER A 296 -7.17 18.38 16.68
C SER A 296 -6.60 18.87 18.02
N ILE A 297 -5.97 17.97 18.75
CA ILE A 297 -5.22 18.24 19.99
C ILE A 297 -3.73 17.97 19.79
N ARG A 298 -2.93 18.15 20.85
CA ARG A 298 -1.45 18.05 20.79
C ARG A 298 -0.95 16.69 20.29
N SER A 299 -1.62 15.60 20.66
CA SER A 299 -1.26 14.24 20.24
C SER A 299 -1.39 14.04 18.73
N ASP A 300 -2.16 14.87 18.03
CA ASP A 300 -2.54 14.67 16.62
C ASP A 300 -1.59 15.41 15.67
N ARG A 301 -0.48 15.94 16.19
CA ARG A 301 0.43 16.81 15.43
C ARG A 301 1.02 16.13 14.18
N ILE A 302 1.30 14.82 14.21
CA ILE A 302 1.73 14.10 13.00
C ILE A 302 0.62 14.05 11.95
N SER A 303 -0.64 13.85 12.35
CA SER A 303 -1.82 13.87 11.50
C SER A 303 -2.04 15.25 10.87
N ILE A 304 -1.87 16.32 11.66
CA ILE A 304 -1.87 17.70 11.14
C ILE A 304 -0.75 17.91 10.11
N ALA A 305 0.47 17.43 10.39
CA ALA A 305 1.58 17.52 9.45
C ALA A 305 1.32 16.74 8.16
N TYR A 306 0.69 15.57 8.27
CA TYR A 306 0.28 14.73 7.14
C TYR A 306 -0.74 15.42 6.24
N ARG A 307 -1.80 16.01 6.78
CA ARG A 307 -2.77 16.81 5.99
C ARG A 307 -2.10 17.98 5.28
N ARG A 308 -1.21 18.72 5.97
CA ARG A 308 -0.43 19.80 5.34
C ARG A 308 0.47 19.31 4.21
N TYR A 309 1.08 18.13 4.38
CA TYR A 309 1.90 17.49 3.35
C TYR A 309 1.10 17.09 2.12
N LEU A 310 -0.07 16.47 2.29
CA LEU A 310 -0.98 16.15 1.19
C LEU A 310 -1.41 17.42 0.43
N LYS A 311 -1.73 18.51 1.15
CA LYS A 311 -2.07 19.81 0.54
C LYS A 311 -0.91 20.36 -0.29
N LYS A 312 0.33 20.27 0.21
CA LYS A 312 1.52 20.73 -0.51
C LYS A 312 1.77 19.94 -1.80
N LEU A 313 1.40 18.66 -1.82
CA LEU A 313 1.50 17.81 -2.99
C LEU A 313 0.31 17.96 -3.97
N ASN A 314 -0.67 18.81 -3.66
CA ASN A 314 -1.91 18.97 -4.42
C ASN A 314 -2.64 17.64 -4.64
N ILE A 315 -2.72 16.84 -3.58
CA ILE A 315 -3.51 15.61 -3.55
C ILE A 315 -4.99 15.97 -3.43
N SER A 316 -5.80 15.45 -4.35
CA SER A 316 -7.26 15.51 -4.34
C SER A 316 -7.91 14.14 -4.17
N PHE A 317 -7.21 13.05 -4.50
CA PHE A 317 -7.77 11.71 -4.39
C PHE A 317 -7.94 11.29 -2.92
N GLY A 318 -9.18 10.96 -2.52
CA GLY A 318 -9.48 10.47 -1.17
C GLY A 318 -9.54 11.55 -0.08
N VAL A 319 -9.54 12.83 -0.45
CA VAL A 319 -9.60 13.97 0.47
C VAL A 319 -10.75 14.91 0.11
N SER A 320 -11.23 15.72 1.08
CA SER A 320 -12.30 16.70 0.90
C SER A 320 -11.94 18.12 1.33
#